data_AF-A0A9E3RLE9-F1
#
_entry.id   AF-A0A9E3RLE9-F1
#
_cell.length_a   1.000
_cell.length_b   1.000
_cell.length_c   1.000
_cell.angle_alpha   90.00
_cell.angle_beta   90.00
_cell.angle_gamma   90.00
#
_symmetry.space_group_name_H-M   'P 1'
#
loop_
_entity.id
_entity.type
_entity.pdbx_description
1 polymer ?
#
loop_
_entity_poly.entity_id
_entity_poly.type
_entity_poly.pdbx_seq_one_letter_code
_entity_poly.pdbx_strand_id
1 'polypeptide(L)'
;MFEELIFEISKAAVDTAFKYFPVVEQRQEQAPRPIAMRRARRQQAVDENGVPVATGMSTSSMQFSHPTTTAEYAAAAVNNENNNQQQEQPRSSVQTVYREEPRVGRNDPCPCGSGKKYKQCHGKHIA
;
A
#
# COMPACT_ATOMS: atom_id res chain seq x y z
N MET A 1 48.09 24.80 23.84
CA MET A 1 47.23 24.21 24.87
C MET A 1 45.74 24.53 24.64
N PHE A 2 45.23 25.73 24.93
CA PHE A 2 43.78 26.00 24.75
C PHE A 2 43.36 26.15 23.28
N GLU A 3 44.17 26.80 22.45
CA GLU A 3 43.86 26.94 21.02
C GLU A 3 43.95 25.62 20.24
N GLU A 4 44.89 24.75 20.61
CA GLU A 4 44.99 23.39 20.04
C GLU A 4 43.75 22.55 20.38
N LEU A 5 43.24 22.66 21.61
CA LEU A 5 42.01 21.98 22.03
C LEU A 5 40.80 22.46 21.21
N ILE A 6 40.67 23.76 20.98
CA ILE A 6 39.60 24.32 20.14
C ILE A 6 39.70 23.77 18.71
N PHE A 7 40.92 23.68 18.17
CA PHE A 7 41.16 23.14 16.84
C PHE A 7 40.77 21.65 16.75
N GLU A 8 41.11 20.85 17.76
CA GLU A 8 40.70 19.44 17.83
C GLU A 8 39.18 19.26 17.94
N ILE A 9 38.51 20.07 18.77
CA ILE A 9 37.05 20.03 18.93
C ILE A 9 36.36 20.37 17.61
N SER A 10 36.79 21.44 16.95
CA SER A 10 36.20 21.86 15.67
C SER A 10 36.38 20.80 14.57
N LYS A 11 37.55 20.19 14.47
CA LYS A 11 37.82 19.09 13.54
C LYS A 11 36.92 17.89 13.82
N ALA A 12 36.84 17.45 15.08
CA ALA A 12 36.00 16.33 15.48
C ALA A 12 34.50 16.61 15.24
N ALA A 13 34.04 17.84 15.45
CA ALA A 13 32.66 18.24 15.20
C ALA A 13 32.31 18.19 13.70
N VAL A 14 33.21 18.63 12.82
CA VAL A 14 33.01 18.58 11.37
C VAL A 14 33.03 17.13 10.87
N ASP A 15 34.00 16.34 11.30
CA ASP A 15 34.11 14.91 10.91
C ASP A 15 32.88 14.10 11.33
N THR A 16 32.38 14.34 12.55
CA THR A 16 31.15 13.70 13.02
C THR A 16 29.92 14.17 12.26
N ALA A 17 29.81 15.47 11.94
CA ALA A 17 28.72 15.98 11.14
C ALA A 17 28.67 15.32 9.75
N PHE A 18 29.78 15.25 9.03
CA PHE A 18 29.79 14.60 7.70
C PHE A 18 29.59 13.08 7.75
N LYS A 19 30.03 12.42 8.82
CA LYS A 19 29.83 10.97 9.01
C LYS A 19 28.36 10.61 9.23
N TYR A 20 27.64 11.40 10.00
CA TYR A 20 26.24 11.10 10.38
C TYR A 20 25.20 11.85 9.54
N PHE A 21 25.60 12.93 8.87
CA PHE A 21 24.78 13.68 7.93
C PHE A 21 25.41 13.59 6.55
N PRO A 22 25.27 12.45 5.84
CA PRO A 22 25.73 12.36 4.46
C PRO A 22 25.01 13.44 3.65
N VAL A 23 25.79 14.17 2.84
CA VAL A 23 25.26 15.14 1.89
C VAL A 23 24.18 14.44 1.08
N VAL A 24 22.94 14.89 1.24
CA VAL A 24 21.83 14.45 0.41
C VAL A 24 22.14 15.01 -0.96
N GLU A 25 22.79 14.22 -1.80
CA GLU A 25 22.93 14.51 -3.21
C GLU A 25 21.50 14.74 -3.72
N GLN A 26 21.22 15.97 -4.13
CA GLN A 26 19.93 16.33 -4.69
C GLN A 26 19.72 15.39 -5.86
N ARG A 27 18.89 14.36 -5.63
CA ARG A 27 18.45 13.45 -6.68
C ARG A 27 17.77 14.34 -7.68
N GLN A 28 18.47 14.67 -8.77
CA GLN A 28 17.90 15.37 -9.90
C GLN A 28 16.63 14.61 -10.25
N GLU A 29 15.50 15.25 -10.03
CA GLU A 29 14.20 14.70 -10.36
C GLU A 29 14.19 14.53 -11.88
N GLN A 30 14.57 13.34 -12.35
CA GLN A 30 14.46 13.02 -13.76
C GLN A 30 12.99 13.13 -14.12
N ALA A 31 12.67 14.13 -14.95
CA ALA A 31 11.32 14.41 -15.38
C ALA A 31 10.64 13.13 -15.90
N PRO A 32 9.37 12.88 -15.55
CA PRO A 32 8.66 11.70 -16.02
C PRO A 32 8.68 11.69 -17.55
N ARG A 33 9.10 10.56 -18.14
CA ARG A 33 9.14 10.39 -19.59
C ARG A 33 7.75 10.68 -20.18
N PRO A 34 7.64 11.45 -21.27
CA PRO A 34 6.34 11.81 -21.83
C PRO A 34 5.57 10.56 -22.26
N ILE A 35 4.28 10.50 -21.87
CA ILE A 35 3.34 9.40 -22.11
C ILE A 35 3.03 9.18 -23.61
N ALA A 36 3.56 10.02 -24.50
CA ALA A 36 3.25 10.07 -25.93
C ALA A 36 3.54 8.76 -26.70
N MET A 37 4.42 7.89 -26.22
CA MET A 37 4.74 6.62 -26.90
C MET A 37 3.87 5.42 -26.52
N ARG A 38 2.68 5.62 -25.92
CA ARG A 38 1.70 4.52 -25.72
C ARG A 38 0.53 4.50 -26.70
N ARG A 39 0.33 5.56 -27.50
CA ARG A 39 -0.80 5.63 -28.46
C ARG A 39 -0.48 5.19 -29.89
N ALA A 40 0.79 4.94 -30.21
CA ALA A 40 1.17 4.58 -31.59
C ALA A 40 0.94 3.11 -31.96
N ARG A 41 0.65 2.22 -31.00
CA ARG A 41 0.44 0.78 -31.26
C ARG A 41 -1.00 0.31 -31.12
N ARG A 42 -1.95 1.25 -31.05
CA ARG A 42 -3.40 0.99 -31.07
C ARG A 42 -4.06 1.72 -32.24
N GLN A 43 -3.41 1.72 -33.40
CA GLN A 43 -4.12 1.96 -34.65
C GLN A 43 -5.00 0.72 -34.87
N GLN A 44 -6.28 0.88 -34.57
CA GLN A 44 -7.29 -0.15 -34.72
C GLN A 44 -7.43 -0.44 -36.22
N ALA A 45 -7.31 -1.71 -36.62
CA ALA A 45 -7.67 -2.14 -37.95
C ALA A 45 -9.19 -1.95 -38.11
N VAL A 46 -9.58 -0.99 -38.93
CA VAL A 46 -10.96 -0.76 -39.36
C VAL A 46 -11.18 -1.49 -40.69
N ASP A 47 -12.37 -2.03 -40.92
CA ASP A 47 -12.72 -2.59 -42.22
C ASP A 47 -13.00 -1.48 -43.26
N GLU A 48 -13.24 -1.88 -44.52
CA GLU A 48 -13.53 -0.97 -45.63
C GLU A 48 -14.79 -0.09 -45.44
N ASN A 49 -15.63 -0.42 -44.44
CA ASN A 49 -16.81 0.34 -44.05
C ASN A 49 -16.61 1.16 -42.77
N GLY A 50 -15.37 1.25 -42.26
CA GLY A 50 -15.01 2.08 -41.10
C GLY A 50 -15.44 1.51 -39.75
N VAL A 51 -15.87 0.25 -39.69
CA VAL A 51 -16.24 -0.41 -38.45
C VAL A 51 -14.97 -0.99 -37.81
N PRO A 52 -14.73 -0.78 -36.50
CA PRO A 52 -13.57 -1.34 -35.82
C PRO A 52 -13.67 -2.87 -35.79
N VAL A 53 -12.79 -3.55 -36.52
CA VAL A 53 -12.72 -5.03 -36.51
C VAL A 53 -12.09 -5.43 -35.18
N ALA A 54 -12.91 -5.98 -34.28
CA ALA A 54 -12.44 -6.62 -33.07
C ALA A 54 -11.65 -7.89 -33.47
N THR A 55 -10.34 -7.77 -33.68
CA THR A 55 -9.48 -8.94 -33.80
C THR A 55 -9.58 -9.67 -32.46
N GLY A 56 -10.27 -10.81 -32.47
CA GLY A 56 -10.66 -11.55 -31.28
C GLY A 56 -9.47 -11.83 -30.37
N MET A 57 -9.34 -11.04 -29.31
CA MET A 57 -8.73 -11.55 -28.09
C MET A 57 -9.71 -12.61 -27.60
N SER A 58 -9.36 -13.88 -27.80
CA SER A 58 -10.03 -14.99 -27.14
C SER A 58 -10.21 -14.61 -25.68
N THR A 59 -11.44 -14.28 -25.29
CA THR A 59 -11.83 -14.25 -23.89
C THR A 59 -11.91 -15.71 -23.48
N SER A 60 -10.74 -16.35 -23.38
CA SER A 60 -10.60 -17.60 -22.67
C SER A 60 -11.06 -17.32 -21.26
N SER A 61 -12.33 -17.65 -21.02
CA SER A 61 -12.97 -17.96 -19.76
C SER A 61 -11.98 -17.91 -18.59
N MET A 62 -11.91 -16.77 -17.90
CA MET A 62 -11.38 -16.76 -16.53
C MET A 62 -12.42 -17.49 -15.66
N GLN A 63 -12.31 -18.82 -15.57
CA GLN A 63 -13.01 -19.59 -14.55
C GLN A 63 -12.36 -19.27 -13.20
N PHE A 64 -12.92 -18.30 -12.49
CA PHE A 64 -12.67 -18.15 -11.07
C PHE A 64 -13.38 -19.29 -10.34
N SER A 65 -12.66 -20.39 -10.06
CA SER A 65 -13.15 -21.46 -9.19
C SER A 65 -13.10 -20.98 -7.74
N HIS A 66 -14.06 -20.13 -7.38
CA HIS A 66 -14.47 -19.94 -6.00
C HIS A 66 -15.68 -20.85 -5.80
N PRO A 67 -15.76 -21.63 -4.72
CA PRO A 67 -17.01 -22.30 -4.39
C PRO A 67 -18.06 -21.21 -4.21
N THR A 68 -18.91 -21.05 -5.21
CA THR A 68 -20.08 -20.18 -5.15
C THR A 68 -21.00 -20.81 -4.13
N THR A 69 -20.91 -20.33 -2.91
CA THR A 69 -21.92 -20.58 -1.90
C THR A 69 -23.14 -19.77 -2.36
N THR A 70 -24.02 -20.42 -3.12
CA THR A 70 -25.45 -20.14 -3.32
C THR A 70 -25.92 -21.22 -4.31
N ALA A 71 -26.60 -22.29 -3.91
CA ALA A 71 -28.05 -22.26 -3.67
C ALA A 71 -28.58 -23.50 -2.90
N GLU A 72 -27.81 -24.12 -2.00
CA GLU A 72 -28.29 -25.25 -1.17
C GLU A 72 -28.06 -25.10 0.34
N TYR A 73 -27.68 -23.92 0.83
CA TYR A 73 -27.64 -23.63 2.27
C TYR A 73 -28.55 -22.44 2.64
N ALA A 74 -29.79 -22.48 2.17
CA ALA A 74 -30.85 -21.71 2.81
C ALA A 74 -31.35 -22.38 4.13
N ALA A 75 -30.80 -23.53 4.56
CA ALA A 75 -31.35 -24.29 5.70
C ALA A 75 -30.35 -25.15 6.51
N ALA A 76 -29.15 -24.67 6.82
CA ALA A 76 -28.26 -25.39 7.76
C ALA A 76 -27.34 -24.44 8.56
N ALA A 77 -27.93 -23.52 9.30
CA ALA A 77 -27.29 -22.98 10.50
C ALA A 77 -27.71 -23.90 11.66
N VAL A 78 -26.92 -24.94 11.98
CA VAL A 78 -26.85 -25.67 13.26
C VAL A 78 -25.91 -26.88 13.11
N ASN A 79 -24.99 -27.01 14.07
CA ASN A 79 -24.09 -28.12 14.40
C ASN A 79 -22.72 -28.21 13.68
N ASN A 80 -21.71 -27.63 14.32
CA ASN A 80 -20.34 -28.13 14.26
C ASN A 80 -19.95 -28.58 15.68
N GLU A 81 -20.07 -29.88 15.95
CA GLU A 81 -19.60 -30.51 17.17
C GLU A 81 -18.08 -30.69 17.07
N ASN A 82 -17.32 -29.74 17.61
CA ASN A 82 -15.92 -30.00 17.96
C ASN A 82 -15.81 -30.16 19.47
N ASN A 83 -15.72 -31.41 19.89
CA ASN A 83 -15.37 -31.84 21.23
C ASN A 83 -13.91 -31.42 21.49
N ASN A 84 -13.72 -30.33 22.22
CA ASN A 84 -12.43 -30.03 22.84
C ASN A 84 -12.68 -29.63 24.30
N GLN A 85 -12.23 -30.52 25.18
CA GLN A 85 -12.54 -30.53 26.60
C GLN A 85 -12.01 -29.27 27.30
N GLN A 86 -12.82 -28.81 28.23
CA GLN A 86 -12.68 -27.60 29.00
C GLN A 86 -11.34 -27.51 29.74
N GLN A 87 -10.65 -26.38 29.56
CA GLN A 87 -9.90 -25.77 30.66
C GLN A 87 -10.55 -24.42 30.95
N GLU A 88 -11.38 -24.42 32.00
CA GLU A 88 -12.01 -23.22 32.56
C GLU A 88 -10.94 -22.38 33.25
N GLN A 89 -10.45 -21.37 32.54
CA GLN A 89 -9.88 -20.19 33.16
C GLN A 89 -10.97 -19.11 33.17
N PRO A 90 -11.18 -18.38 34.28
CA PRO A 90 -12.22 -17.37 34.35
C PRO A 90 -11.93 -16.29 33.31
N ARG A 91 -12.70 -16.31 32.21
CA ARG A 91 -12.69 -15.26 31.19
C ARG A 91 -13.30 -14.03 31.85
N SER A 92 -12.45 -13.16 32.40
CA SER A 92 -12.84 -11.78 32.65
C SER A 92 -13.42 -11.25 31.33
N SER A 93 -14.66 -10.78 31.37
CA SER A 93 -15.36 -10.32 30.19
C SER A 93 -14.66 -9.08 29.64
N VAL A 94 -13.75 -9.28 28.69
CA VAL A 94 -13.11 -8.17 27.97
C VAL A 94 -14.18 -7.49 27.15
N GLN A 95 -14.58 -6.28 27.55
CA GLN A 95 -15.46 -5.45 26.72
C GLN A 95 -14.69 -4.96 25.51
N THR A 96 -15.20 -5.28 24.32
CA THR A 96 -14.63 -4.79 23.05
C THR A 96 -15.07 -3.36 22.82
N VAL A 97 -14.12 -2.41 22.88
CA VAL A 97 -14.39 -1.01 22.55
C VAL A 97 -14.50 -0.86 21.03
N TYR A 98 -15.68 -0.46 20.55
CA TYR A 98 -15.89 -0.07 19.15
C TYR A 98 -15.46 1.38 18.94
N ARG A 99 -14.87 1.68 17.78
CA ARG A 99 -14.47 3.05 17.43
C ARG A 99 -15.61 3.69 16.65
N GLU A 100 -16.09 4.84 17.10
CA GLU A 100 -17.18 5.57 16.43
C GLU A 100 -16.77 6.07 15.03
N GLU A 101 -15.48 6.35 14.83
CA GLU A 101 -14.96 6.90 13.57
C GLU A 101 -14.39 5.83 12.63
N PRO A 102 -14.56 6.01 11.30
CA PRO A 102 -13.97 5.13 10.30
C PRO A 102 -12.43 5.20 10.30
N ARG A 103 -11.78 4.08 10.06
CA ARG A 103 -10.32 4.02 9.92
C ARG A 103 -9.89 4.77 8.67
N VAL A 104 -8.88 5.63 8.79
CA VAL A 104 -8.25 6.31 7.64
C VAL A 104 -7.63 5.26 6.72
N GLY A 105 -8.06 5.23 5.46
CA GLY A 105 -7.52 4.34 4.45
C GLY A 105 -6.09 4.73 4.06
N ARG A 106 -5.29 3.74 3.65
CA ARG A 106 -3.87 3.94 3.28
C ARG A 106 -3.66 4.98 2.16
N ASN A 107 -4.65 5.17 1.28
CA ASN A 107 -4.58 6.10 0.16
C ASN A 107 -5.31 7.44 0.39
N ASP A 108 -6.03 7.59 1.50
CA ASP A 108 -6.82 8.78 1.82
C ASP A 108 -5.93 9.98 2.13
N PRO A 109 -6.44 11.23 2.05
CA PRO A 109 -5.71 12.40 2.51
C PRO A 109 -5.29 12.25 3.97
N CYS A 110 -4.04 12.62 4.27
CA CYS A 110 -3.51 12.47 5.62
C CYS A 110 -4.17 13.48 6.58
N PRO A 111 -4.67 13.05 7.75
CA PRO A 111 -5.41 13.92 8.68
C PRO A 111 -4.58 15.07 9.28
N CYS A 112 -3.27 15.11 9.05
CA CYS A 112 -2.40 16.21 9.45
C CYS A 112 -2.49 17.45 8.53
N GLY A 113 -3.33 17.43 7.49
CA GLY A 113 -3.52 18.57 6.58
C GLY A 113 -2.38 18.80 5.58
N SER A 114 -1.42 17.88 5.47
CA SER A 114 -0.27 18.04 4.56
C SER A 114 -0.60 17.91 3.06
N GLY A 115 -1.84 17.55 2.69
CA GLY A 115 -2.24 17.26 1.31
C GLY A 115 -1.67 15.95 0.74
N LYS A 116 -0.82 15.23 1.48
CA LYS A 116 -0.22 13.95 1.07
C LYS A 116 -1.17 12.78 1.38
N LYS A 117 -1.07 11.69 0.62
CA LYS A 117 -1.76 10.42 0.94
C LYS A 117 -1.23 9.84 2.27
N TYR A 118 -2.08 9.20 3.07
CA TYR A 118 -1.71 8.65 4.38
C TYR A 118 -0.44 7.78 4.33
N LYS A 119 -0.32 6.87 3.34
CA LYS A 119 0.87 6.02 3.13
C LYS A 119 2.18 6.75 2.86
N GLN A 120 2.13 8.01 2.43
CA GLN A 120 3.30 8.84 2.14
C GLN A 120 3.59 9.85 3.26
N CYS A 121 2.83 9.78 4.36
CA CYS A 121 2.98 10.67 5.51
C CYS A 121 2.98 9.82 6.79
N HIS A 122 1.95 9.90 7.62
CA HIS A 122 1.89 9.19 8.90
C HIS A 122 1.79 7.66 8.75
N GLY A 123 1.30 7.16 7.61
CA GLY A 123 1.24 5.73 7.29
C GLY A 123 2.49 5.17 6.61
N LYS A 124 3.60 5.92 6.54
CA LYS A 124 4.83 5.50 5.83
C LYS A 124 5.52 4.30 6.48
N HIS A 125 5.42 4.17 7.81
CA HIS A 125 6.06 3.11 8.59
C HIS A 125 5.09 2.01 9.04
N ILE A 126 3.83 2.08 8.59
CA ILE A 126 2.83 1.04 8.84
C ILE A 126 2.87 0.11 7.62
N ALA A 127 3.75 -0.89 7.70
CA ALA A 127 3.91 -1.96 6.72
C ALA A 127 3.60 -3.30 7.40
#